data_AF-A0A0D6L983-F1
#
_entry.id   AF-A0A0D6L983-F1
#
_cell.length_a   1.000
_cell.length_b   1.000
_cell.length_c   1.000
_cell.angle_alpha   90.00
_cell.angle_beta   90.00
_cell.angle_gamma   90.00
#
_symmetry.space_group_name_H-M   'P 1'
#
loop_
_entity.id
_entity.type
_entity.pdbx_description
1 polymer ?
#
loop_
_entity_poly.entity_id
_entity_poly.type
_entity_poly.pdbx_seq_one_letter_code
_entity_poly.pdbx_strand_id
1 'polypeptide(L)'
;MSDRVCIASEGAKKVLLSADDVLSCCLTCRDGCEGGWPILAWRYFVEEGICSGGPYGDKNTCKPYEIAPCGHHKNETYYHDCNGYTKPPKCSRKCQQGYPVNYHDDKIFGKTAYFLPRNVTAIQRDIMVNGPVVAAFTLYADFMQYKSGIYKVY
;
A
#
# COMPACT_ATOMS: atom_id res chain seq x y z
N MET A 1 -1.02 -1.75 -6.32
CA MET A 1 -1.18 -0.62 -7.27
C MET A 1 0.12 -0.40 -8.05
N SER A 2 1.26 -0.24 -7.38
CA SER A 2 2.60 -0.12 -7.99
C SER A 2 2.86 -1.15 -9.11
N ASP A 3 2.59 -2.44 -8.86
CA ASP A 3 2.77 -3.50 -9.87
C ASP A 3 1.94 -3.25 -11.13
N ARG A 4 0.69 -2.82 -10.98
CA ARG A 4 -0.19 -2.53 -12.11
C ARG A 4 0.25 -1.29 -12.88
N VAL A 5 0.86 -0.29 -12.23
CA VAL A 5 1.48 0.85 -12.91
C VAL A 5 2.62 0.37 -13.81
N CYS A 6 3.47 -0.54 -13.31
CA CYS A 6 4.55 -1.14 -14.09
C CYS A 6 3.99 -1.96 -15.27
N ILE A 7 3.05 -2.88 -15.01
CA ILE A 7 2.47 -3.76 -16.03
C ILE A 7 1.75 -2.95 -17.12
N ALA A 8 0.87 -2.02 -16.73
CA ALA A 8 0.09 -1.22 -17.68
C ALA A 8 0.93 -0.20 -18.47
N SER A 9 2.15 0.09 -18.02
CA SER A 9 3.12 0.92 -18.75
C SER A 9 4.17 0.11 -19.49
N GLU A 10 3.99 -1.21 -19.62
CA GLU A 10 4.95 -2.12 -20.27
C GLU A 10 6.37 -1.98 -19.69
N GLY A 11 6.45 -1.75 -18.39
CA GLY A 11 7.71 -1.59 -17.65
C GLY A 11 8.34 -0.20 -17.72
N ALA A 12 7.73 0.77 -18.42
CA ALA A 12 8.24 2.13 -18.52
C ALA A 12 8.18 2.90 -17.20
N LYS A 13 7.19 2.61 -16.33
CA LYS A 13 7.05 3.23 -15.02
C LYS A 13 7.24 2.21 -13.89
N LYS A 14 8.41 2.22 -13.26
CA LYS A 14 8.74 1.39 -12.09
C LYS A 14 8.81 2.27 -10.86
N VAL A 15 7.69 2.36 -10.14
CA VAL A 15 7.51 3.28 -9.02
C VAL A 15 6.81 2.59 -7.87
N LEU A 16 7.30 2.82 -6.66
CA LEU A 16 6.59 2.47 -5.44
C LEU A 16 5.66 3.62 -5.09
N LEU A 17 4.35 3.35 -5.06
CA LEU A 17 3.35 4.32 -4.61
C LEU A 17 3.36 4.42 -3.08
N SER A 18 3.28 5.65 -2.57
CA SER A 18 3.36 5.95 -1.15
C SER A 18 2.17 5.38 -0.39
N ALA A 19 2.43 4.39 0.46
CA ALA A 19 1.47 3.94 1.46
C ALA A 19 1.13 5.05 2.46
N ASP A 20 2.10 5.92 2.77
CA ASP A 20 1.92 7.04 3.69
C ASP A 20 0.96 8.10 3.14
N ASP A 21 1.04 8.40 1.85
CA ASP A 21 0.13 9.34 1.19
C ASP A 21 -1.32 8.83 1.24
N VAL A 22 -1.55 7.55 0.96
CA VAL A 22 -2.88 6.95 1.11
C VAL A 22 -3.34 6.99 2.57
N LEU A 23 -2.49 6.53 3.49
CA LEU A 23 -2.79 6.41 4.92
C LEU A 23 -3.14 7.75 5.55
N SER A 24 -2.37 8.79 5.25
CA SER A 24 -2.48 10.10 5.88
C SER A 24 -3.48 11.03 5.17
N CYS A 25 -3.60 10.95 3.84
CA CYS A 25 -4.35 11.93 3.05
C CYS A 25 -5.67 11.43 2.44
N CYS A 26 -5.96 10.13 2.45
CA CYS A 26 -7.28 9.64 2.06
C CYS A 26 -8.30 9.77 3.20
N LEU A 27 -8.90 10.95 3.33
CA LEU A 27 -9.87 11.23 4.41
C LEU A 27 -11.16 10.41 4.31
N THR A 28 -11.46 9.86 3.12
CA THR A 28 -12.63 8.99 2.90
C THR A 28 -12.30 7.52 3.11
N CYS A 29 -11.03 7.13 3.27
CA CYS A 29 -10.62 5.73 3.44
C CYS A 29 -10.87 5.16 4.85
N ARG A 30 -11.42 5.98 5.75
CA ARG A 30 -11.69 5.76 7.19
C ARG A 30 -10.53 6.13 8.11
N ASP A 31 -10.18 5.25 9.05
CA ASP A 31 -9.59 5.61 10.34
C ASP A 31 -8.06 5.42 10.36
N GLY A 32 -7.42 5.46 9.18
CA GLY A 32 -5.97 5.37 9.03
C GLY A 32 -5.39 4.11 9.69
N CYS A 33 -4.59 4.30 10.76
CA CYS A 33 -3.97 3.22 11.51
C CYS A 33 -4.96 2.34 12.30
N GLU A 34 -6.22 2.76 12.45
CA GLU A 34 -7.28 1.96 13.08
C GLU A 34 -8.06 1.10 12.09
N GLY A 35 -7.76 1.24 10.78
CA GLY A 35 -8.33 0.41 9.72
C GLY A 35 -8.97 1.23 8.61
N GLY A 36 -9.20 0.56 7.48
CA GLY A 36 -9.74 1.20 6.29
C GLY A 36 -10.30 0.22 5.28
N TRP A 37 -10.89 0.75 4.20
CA TRP A 37 -11.52 -0.07 3.16
C TRP A 37 -10.67 -0.07 1.90
N PRO A 38 -10.19 -1.24 1.44
CA PRO A 38 -9.33 -1.32 0.27
C PRO A 38 -9.90 -0.63 -0.98
N ILE A 39 -11.21 -0.77 -1.23
CA ILE A 39 -11.84 -0.13 -2.40
C ILE A 39 -11.75 1.40 -2.38
N LEU A 40 -11.76 2.02 -1.20
CA LEU A 40 -11.70 3.48 -1.08
C LEU A 40 -10.28 3.97 -1.39
N ALA A 41 -9.25 3.20 -1.05
CA ALA A 41 -7.89 3.49 -1.47
C ALA A 41 -7.73 3.42 -3.00
N TRP A 42 -8.38 2.46 -3.67
CA TRP A 42 -8.39 2.41 -5.14
C TRP A 42 -9.14 3.58 -5.77
N ARG A 43 -10.25 4.03 -5.15
CA ARG A 43 -10.94 5.26 -5.60
C ARG A 43 -10.09 6.50 -5.42
N TYR A 44 -9.44 6.65 -4.26
CA TYR A 44 -8.48 7.72 -4.02
C TYR A 44 -7.35 7.73 -5.06
N PHE A 45 -6.81 6.56 -5.41
CA PHE A 45 -5.81 6.46 -6.48
C PHE A 45 -6.30 6.96 -7.84
N VAL A 46 -7.58 6.78 -8.15
CA VAL A 46 -8.19 7.27 -9.40
C VAL A 46 -8.49 8.77 -9.33
N GLU A 47 -9.07 9.23 -8.22
CA GLU A 47 -9.62 10.58 -8.06
C GLU A 47 -8.53 11.61 -7.72
N GLU A 48 -7.62 11.27 -6.83
CA GLU A 48 -6.63 12.18 -6.23
C GLU A 48 -5.18 11.79 -6.57
N GLY A 49 -4.97 10.57 -7.05
CA GLY A 49 -3.66 10.01 -7.33
C GLY A 49 -2.85 9.72 -6.05
N ILE A 50 -1.71 9.07 -6.21
CA ILE A 50 -0.78 8.74 -5.13
C ILE A 50 0.64 9.09 -5.58
N CYS A 51 1.41 9.80 -4.75
CA CYS A 51 2.81 10.12 -5.07
C CYS A 51 3.72 8.91 -4.83
N SER A 52 4.97 8.98 -5.25
CA SER A 52 5.96 7.95 -4.94
C SER A 52 6.27 7.90 -3.45
N GLY A 53 6.53 6.69 -2.94
CA GLY A 53 6.90 6.48 -1.54
C GLY A 53 7.47 5.10 -1.30
N GLY A 54 8.62 5.08 -0.63
CA GLY A 54 9.34 3.87 -0.26
C GLY A 54 9.14 3.48 1.20
N PRO A 55 9.92 2.49 1.68
CA PRO A 55 9.96 2.13 3.09
C PRO A 55 10.46 3.29 3.96
N TYR A 56 10.32 3.13 5.28
CA TYR A 56 10.85 4.08 6.25
C TYR A 56 12.32 4.41 5.99
N GLY A 57 12.63 5.70 5.96
CA GLY A 57 13.98 6.22 5.73
C GLY A 57 14.42 6.33 4.27
N ASP A 58 13.61 5.88 3.30
CA ASP A 58 13.93 6.02 1.87
C ASP A 58 14.00 7.51 1.46
N LYS A 59 15.11 7.91 0.85
CA LYS A 59 15.38 9.29 0.41
C LYS A 59 15.09 9.55 -1.07
N ASN A 60 14.79 8.50 -1.83
CA ASN A 60 14.65 8.55 -3.29
C ASN A 60 13.19 8.64 -3.75
N THR A 61 12.25 8.92 -2.85
CA THR A 61 10.81 8.97 -3.12
C THR A 61 10.18 10.22 -2.53
N CYS A 62 9.00 10.63 -3.00
CA CYS A 62 8.34 11.83 -2.49
C CYS A 62 7.95 11.70 -1.02
N LYS A 63 7.20 10.66 -0.65
CA LYS A 63 6.70 10.41 0.71
C LYS A 63 7.02 8.98 1.16
N PRO A 64 8.21 8.72 1.72
CA PRO A 64 8.50 7.44 2.36
C PRO A 64 7.57 7.21 3.55
N TYR A 65 7.42 5.95 3.96
CA TYR A 65 6.60 5.61 5.13
C TYR A 65 7.13 6.29 6.40
N GLU A 66 6.28 7.02 7.14
CA GLU A 66 6.74 7.79 8.31
C GLU A 66 6.92 6.93 9.56
N ILE A 67 6.18 5.82 9.67
CA ILE A 67 6.21 4.94 10.84
C ILE A 67 7.39 3.97 10.71
N ALA A 68 8.29 3.96 11.70
CA ALA A 68 9.42 3.05 11.72
C ALA A 68 8.95 1.58 11.85
N PRO A 69 9.65 0.62 11.21
CA PRO A 69 9.44 -0.80 11.47
C PRO A 69 9.63 -1.12 12.96
N CYS A 70 8.93 -2.12 13.48
CA CYS A 70 9.06 -2.53 14.88
C CYS A 70 9.27 -4.05 14.99
N GLY A 71 9.74 -4.49 16.15
CA GLY A 71 9.87 -5.90 16.47
C GLY A 71 11.17 -6.54 15.97
N HIS A 72 11.36 -7.80 16.35
CA HIS A 72 12.52 -8.59 15.98
C HIS A 72 12.20 -9.50 14.80
N HIS A 73 12.72 -9.14 13.63
CA HIS A 73 12.62 -9.93 12.40
C HIS A 73 14.01 -10.45 12.00
N LYS A 74 14.07 -11.70 11.55
CA LYS A 74 15.35 -12.35 11.20
C LYS A 74 15.98 -11.62 10.02
N ASN A 75 17.24 -11.19 10.20
CA ASN A 75 18.03 -10.44 9.21
C ASN A 75 17.52 -9.02 8.92
N GLU A 76 16.74 -8.41 9.83
CA GLU A 76 16.29 -7.02 9.70
C GLU A 76 16.82 -6.16 10.84
N THR A 77 16.97 -4.86 10.57
CA THR A 77 17.38 -3.87 11.57
C THR A 77 16.32 -3.77 12.66
N TYR A 78 16.74 -3.91 13.92
CA TYR A 78 15.88 -3.62 15.06
C TYR A 78 15.81 -2.11 15.30
N TYR A 79 14.61 -1.53 15.30
CA TYR A 79 14.39 -0.12 15.61
C TYR A 79 13.84 0.04 17.04
N HIS A 80 12.74 -0.62 17.35
CA HIS A 80 12.11 -0.62 18.68
C HIS A 80 11.07 -1.75 18.80
N ASP A 81 10.60 -2.03 20.02
CA ASP A 81 9.51 -2.97 20.28
C ASP A 81 8.17 -2.50 19.68
N CYS A 82 7.32 -3.45 19.30
CA CYS A 82 5.98 -3.15 18.80
C CYS A 82 5.02 -2.84 19.95
N ASN A 83 4.73 -1.55 20.16
CA ASN A 83 3.87 -1.07 21.25
C ASN A 83 2.38 -0.96 20.87
N GLY A 84 1.91 -1.79 19.93
CA GLY A 84 0.53 -1.78 19.47
C GLY A 84 0.22 -0.61 18.53
N TYR A 85 -0.80 0.18 18.86
CA TYR A 85 -1.32 1.21 17.97
C TYR A 85 -0.41 2.45 17.92
N THR A 86 -0.30 3.02 16.73
CA THR A 86 0.27 4.36 16.51
C THR A 86 -0.79 5.27 15.92
N LYS A 87 -0.66 6.58 16.17
CA LYS A 87 -1.53 7.56 15.54
C LYS A 87 -1.18 7.67 14.05
N PRO A 88 -2.17 7.80 13.16
CA PRO A 88 -1.88 8.03 11.76
C PRO A 88 -1.09 9.34 11.59
N PRO A 89 -0.08 9.36 10.71
CA PRO A 89 0.61 10.58 10.35
C PRO A 89 -0.38 11.64 9.83
N LYS A 90 -0.07 12.92 10.05
CA LYS A 90 -0.89 14.01 9.51
C LYS A 90 -0.71 14.08 8.00
N CYS A 91 -1.80 14.31 7.26
CA CYS A 91 -1.68 14.57 5.83
C CYS A 91 -0.78 15.78 5.57
N SER A 92 0.40 15.53 5.00
CA SER A 92 1.26 16.54 4.42
C SER A 92 1.25 16.39 2.90
N ARG A 93 0.81 17.43 2.19
CA ARG A 93 0.83 17.50 0.71
C ARG A 93 2.15 18.07 0.21
N LYS A 94 3.26 17.54 0.72
CA LYS A 94 4.64 17.93 0.39
C LYS A 94 5.51 16.69 0.34
N CYS A 95 6.45 16.66 -0.59
CA CYS A 95 7.51 15.65 -0.58
C CYS A 95 8.53 15.95 0.51
N GLN A 96 9.33 14.96 0.88
CA GLN A 96 10.45 15.12 1.79
C GLN A 96 11.47 16.13 1.26
N GLN A 97 12.17 16.80 2.19
CA GLN A 97 13.17 17.79 1.84
C GLN A 97 14.28 17.18 0.97
N GLY A 98 14.64 17.88 -0.11
CA GLY A 98 15.68 17.46 -1.05
C GLY A 98 15.19 16.55 -2.17
N TYR A 99 13.95 16.06 -2.13
CA TYR A 99 13.37 15.35 -3.27
C TYR A 99 13.09 16.35 -4.42
N PRO A 100 13.49 16.03 -5.66
CA PRO A 100 13.54 17.02 -6.75
C PRO A 100 12.18 17.36 -7.38
N VAL A 101 11.15 16.56 -7.14
CA VAL A 101 9.81 16.73 -7.75
C VAL A 101 8.82 17.20 -6.67
N ASN A 102 7.91 18.10 -7.05
CA ASN A 102 6.86 18.55 -6.12
C ASN A 102 5.79 17.47 -5.92
N TYR A 103 5.09 17.54 -4.78
CA TYR A 103 4.06 16.57 -4.40
C TYR A 103 3.00 16.33 -5.48
N HIS A 104 2.47 17.40 -6.08
CA HIS A 104 1.42 17.30 -7.08
C HIS A 104 1.93 16.75 -8.42
N ASP A 105 3.17 17.07 -8.81
CA ASP A 105 3.78 16.62 -10.05
C ASP A 105 4.22 15.15 -9.98
N ASP A 106 4.47 14.65 -8.77
CA ASP A 106 4.86 13.26 -8.50
C ASP A 106 3.66 12.29 -8.39
N LYS A 107 2.43 12.82 -8.42
CA LYS A 107 1.20 12.01 -8.35
C LYS A 107 1.03 11.12 -9.58
N ILE A 108 0.73 9.86 -9.32
CA ILE A 108 0.33 8.88 -10.34
C ILE A 108 -1.14 8.56 -10.11
N PHE A 109 -1.89 8.45 -11.20
CA PHE A 109 -3.33 8.24 -11.17
C PHE A 109 -3.70 6.87 -11.73
N GLY A 110 -4.65 6.22 -11.06
CA GLY A 110 -5.35 5.06 -11.60
C GLY A 110 -6.39 5.48 -12.63
N LYS A 111 -6.79 4.54 -13.50
CA LYS A 111 -7.87 4.78 -14.48
C LYS A 111 -9.26 4.44 -13.94
N THR A 112 -9.38 3.32 -13.24
CA THR A 112 -10.65 2.79 -12.73
C THR A 112 -10.44 2.01 -11.44
N ALA A 113 -11.45 2.03 -10.56
CA ALA A 113 -11.54 1.20 -9.36
C ALA A 113 -12.80 0.34 -9.43
N TYR A 114 -12.66 -0.98 -9.26
CA TYR A 114 -13.78 -1.93 -9.39
C TYR A 114 -13.62 -3.09 -8.41
N PHE A 115 -14.76 -3.73 -8.11
CA PHE A 115 -14.77 -5.01 -7.40
C PHE A 115 -14.69 -6.16 -8.39
N LEU A 116 -13.92 -7.18 -8.04
CA LEU A 116 -14.02 -8.47 -8.69
C LEU A 116 -15.16 -9.28 -8.07
N PRO A 117 -15.89 -10.07 -8.88
CA PRO A 117 -16.91 -10.96 -8.35
C PRO A 117 -16.26 -12.06 -7.51
N ARG A 118 -17.03 -12.66 -6.60
CA ARG A 118 -16.62 -13.84 -5.83
C ARG A 118 -16.60 -15.10 -6.71
N ASN A 119 -15.73 -15.11 -7.71
CA ASN A 119 -15.61 -16.17 -8.70
C ASN A 119 -14.13 -16.40 -9.02
N VAL A 120 -13.66 -17.63 -8.78
CA VAL A 120 -12.24 -18.00 -8.91
C VAL A 120 -11.71 -17.73 -10.32
N THR A 121 -12.44 -18.15 -11.35
CA THR A 121 -12.04 -17.96 -12.75
C THR A 121 -11.95 -16.48 -13.13
N ALA A 122 -12.89 -15.65 -12.68
CA ALA A 122 -12.87 -14.22 -12.92
C ALA A 122 -11.67 -13.55 -12.25
N ILE A 123 -11.35 -13.93 -11.01
CA ILE A 123 -10.17 -13.41 -10.28
C ILE A 123 -8.87 -13.84 -10.96
N GLN A 124 -8.76 -15.13 -11.33
CA GLN A 124 -7.59 -15.64 -12.05
C GLN A 124 -7.36 -14.92 -13.37
N ARG A 125 -8.44 -14.71 -14.16
CA ARG A 125 -8.37 -13.98 -15.42
C ARG A 125 -7.92 -12.54 -15.21
N ASP A 126 -8.46 -11.84 -14.22
CA ASP A 126 -8.05 -10.46 -13.94
C ASP A 126 -6.59 -10.37 -13.50
N ILE A 127 -6.11 -11.30 -12.66
CA ILE A 127 -4.71 -11.35 -12.26
C ILE A 127 -3.78 -11.60 -13.47
N MET A 128 -4.15 -12.56 -14.34
CA MET A 128 -3.34 -12.91 -15.51
C MET A 128 -3.21 -11.75 -16.50
N VAL A 129 -4.29 -10.96 -16.69
CA VAL A 129 -4.33 -9.88 -17.69
C VAL A 129 -3.83 -8.56 -17.12
N ASN A 130 -4.24 -8.22 -15.89
CA ASN A 130 -4.05 -6.89 -15.31
C ASN A 130 -3.04 -6.87 -14.15
N GLY A 131 -2.55 -8.03 -13.71
CA GLY A 131 -1.61 -8.16 -12.60
C GLY A 131 -2.26 -8.25 -11.21
N PRO A 132 -1.46 -8.17 -10.14
CA PRO A 132 -1.90 -8.42 -8.76
C PRO A 132 -3.15 -7.64 -8.32
N VAL A 133 -3.97 -8.28 -7.48
CA VAL A 133 -5.20 -7.72 -6.89
C VAL A 133 -5.07 -7.61 -5.37
N VAL A 134 -5.92 -6.80 -4.73
CA VAL A 134 -6.03 -6.74 -3.28
C VAL A 134 -7.24 -7.55 -2.82
N ALA A 135 -7.05 -8.39 -1.82
CA ALA A 135 -8.10 -9.15 -1.14
C ALA A 135 -8.00 -8.93 0.37
N ALA A 136 -9.09 -9.18 1.08
CA ALA A 136 -9.14 -9.21 2.53
C ALA A 136 -9.71 -10.56 2.98
N PHE A 137 -9.24 -11.05 4.11
CA PHE A 137 -9.70 -12.30 4.73
C PHE A 137 -9.65 -12.17 6.26
N THR A 138 -10.42 -13.00 6.95
CA THR A 138 -10.44 -13.03 8.42
C THR A 138 -9.19 -13.71 8.94
N LEU A 139 -8.46 -13.02 9.81
CA LEU A 139 -7.29 -13.55 10.50
C LEU A 139 -7.69 -14.31 11.77
N TYR A 140 -7.10 -15.48 11.96
CA TYR A 140 -7.20 -16.27 13.19
C TYR A 140 -5.80 -16.38 13.82
N ALA A 141 -5.74 -16.67 15.12
CA ALA A 141 -4.50 -16.65 15.89
C ALA A 141 -3.44 -17.64 15.36
N ASP A 142 -3.87 -18.74 14.75
CA ASP A 142 -3.02 -19.76 14.12
C ASP A 142 -2.25 -19.23 12.90
N PHE A 143 -2.78 -18.22 12.20
CA PHE A 143 -2.12 -17.60 11.06
C PHE A 143 -0.78 -16.96 11.43
N MET A 144 -0.65 -16.42 12.65
CA MET A 144 0.60 -15.81 13.12
C MET A 144 1.75 -16.82 13.24
N GLN A 145 1.44 -18.12 13.31
CA GLN A 145 2.42 -19.21 13.36
C GLN A 145 2.64 -19.89 12.00
N TYR A 146 1.92 -19.48 10.95
CA TYR A 146 2.07 -20.05 9.61
C TYR A 146 3.50 -19.88 9.07
N LYS A 147 4.06 -20.95 8.49
CA LYS A 147 5.43 -20.95 7.91
C LYS A 147 5.48 -21.47 6.47
N SER A 148 4.69 -22.49 6.13
CA SER A 148 4.67 -23.10 4.80
C SER A 148 3.39 -23.93 4.58
N GLY A 149 3.11 -24.26 3.31
CA GLY A 149 1.96 -25.09 2.92
C GLY A 149 0.78 -24.31 2.35
N ILE A 150 -0.43 -24.80 2.58
CA ILE A 150 -1.68 -24.11 2.24
C ILE A 150 -2.43 -23.84 3.54
N TYR A 151 -2.54 -22.56 3.91
CA TYR A 151 -3.29 -22.15 5.10
C TYR A 151 -4.78 -22.43 4.94
N LYS A 152 -5.40 -23.00 5.99
CA LYS A 152 -6.84 -23.25 6.08
C LYS A 152 -7.27 -23.19 7.54
N VAL A 153 -8.38 -22.50 7.81
CA VAL A 153 -9.06 -22.48 9.11
C VAL A 153 -9.90 -23.76 9.23
N TYR A 154 -9.82 -24.43 10.38
CA TYR A 154 -10.60 -25.62 10.71
C TYR A 154 -11.70 -25.31 11.71
#